data_AF-A0A1E4FVS2-F1
#
_entry.id   AF-A0A1E4FVS2-F1
#
_cell.length_a   1.000
_cell.length_b   1.000
_cell.length_c   1.000
_cell.angle_alpha   90.00
_cell.angle_beta   90.00
_cell.angle_gamma   90.00
#
_symmetry.space_group_name_H-M   'P 1'
#
loop_
_entity.id
_entity.type
_entity.pdbx_description
1 polymer ?
#
loop_
_entity_poly.entity_id
_entity_poly.type
_entity_poly.pdbx_seq_one_letter_code
_entity_poly.pdbx_strand_id
1 'polypeptide(L)'
;MLQGLHLMGEAELGELVKLTHAKGSENLNEDQKRRHILSWAGKIVGCSSQDPNVIEKECLLWLAGHWGVNTSELDDTDELERALRIRIADEASQYLGPVWWISCALIAAGPADAIGPKVRLLDKAASLVVPSRSARQKLSENWKAKAAEWGFDSLKQPEIQQAVEQLKKAPDKADQALTLALVISLADGRLSFEEDRLVKDLGQACGLSPEECNEKIRHVNAIYWGHQVEVTPKRQVETAEGDKRVAMQAAQLTLESAGTLEGLCLEACDKVVGRADAAEEHAPKSGWQRVLGTVSGLKQFFGNKMRGDEQVNLVRLVYLSIIHQHAEAAARAEAAAAAQRRTAVPVEVEAPAPATTKEAPRSIKLP
;
A
#
# COMPACT_ATOMS: atom_id res chain seq x y z
N MET A 1 -17.45 8.63 2.84
CA MET A 1 -17.40 7.93 4.14
C MET A 1 -18.48 6.85 4.21
N LEU A 2 -19.76 7.16 3.98
CA LEU A 2 -20.87 6.21 4.03
C LEU A 2 -20.62 5.01 3.13
N GLN A 3 -20.22 5.24 1.88
CA GLN A 3 -19.92 4.16 0.95
C GLN A 3 -18.85 3.20 1.52
N GLY A 4 -17.84 3.73 2.20
CA GLY A 4 -16.82 2.93 2.87
C GLY A 4 -17.35 2.06 3.99
N LEU A 5 -18.20 2.63 4.84
CA LEU A 5 -18.87 1.87 5.91
C LEU A 5 -19.77 0.74 5.36
N HIS A 6 -20.35 0.92 4.16
CA HIS A 6 -21.13 -0.13 3.49
C HIS A 6 -20.27 -1.24 2.89
N LEU A 7 -19.00 -0.96 2.57
CA LEU A 7 -18.05 -1.94 2.05
C LEU A 7 -17.41 -2.80 3.14
N MET A 8 -17.55 -2.41 4.41
CA MET A 8 -17.00 -3.15 5.55
C MET A 8 -17.80 -4.43 5.83
N GLY A 9 -17.07 -5.50 6.12
CA GLY A 9 -17.61 -6.81 6.47
C GLY A 9 -18.02 -6.93 7.95
N GLU A 10 -18.69 -8.03 8.30
CA GLU A 10 -19.23 -8.26 9.63
C GLU A 10 -18.20 -8.14 10.77
N ALA A 11 -16.98 -8.66 10.55
CA ALA A 11 -15.90 -8.65 11.52
C ALA A 11 -15.41 -7.22 11.80
N GLU A 12 -15.19 -6.42 10.75
CA GLU A 12 -14.74 -5.03 10.83
C GLU A 12 -15.80 -4.15 11.51
N LEU A 13 -17.06 -4.32 11.12
CA LEU A 13 -18.19 -3.66 11.77
C LEU A 13 -18.30 -4.05 13.25
N GLY A 14 -18.03 -5.31 13.60
CA GLY A 14 -18.01 -5.79 14.97
C GLY A 14 -16.96 -5.07 15.83
N GLU A 15 -15.74 -4.91 15.31
CA GLU A 15 -14.68 -4.18 15.99
C GLU A 15 -14.98 -2.68 16.13
N LEU A 16 -15.50 -2.04 15.08
CA LEU A 16 -15.91 -0.63 15.14
C LEU A 16 -16.98 -0.40 16.20
N VAL A 17 -17.94 -1.33 16.35
CA VAL A 17 -18.95 -1.20 17.39
C VAL A 17 -18.33 -1.34 18.80
N LYS A 18 -17.33 -2.20 19.00
CA LYS A 18 -16.61 -2.27 20.29
C LYS A 18 -15.93 -0.94 20.64
N LEU A 19 -15.39 -0.24 19.66
CA LEU A 19 -14.78 1.09 19.82
C LEU A 19 -15.79 2.20 20.22
N THR A 20 -17.10 1.95 20.03
CA THR A 20 -18.16 2.85 20.50
C THR A 20 -18.57 2.60 21.97
N HIS A 21 -17.97 1.61 22.64
CA HIS A 21 -18.27 1.21 24.03
C HIS A 21 -19.74 0.84 24.30
N ALA A 22 -20.50 0.45 23.27
CA ALA A 22 -21.91 0.12 23.42
C ALA A 22 -22.14 -1.27 24.03
N LYS A 23 -22.88 -1.32 25.14
CA LYS A 23 -23.29 -2.56 25.80
C LYS A 23 -24.34 -3.30 24.95
N GLY A 24 -24.21 -4.63 24.82
CA GLY A 24 -25.17 -5.48 24.09
C GLY A 24 -25.02 -5.48 22.57
N SER A 25 -23.90 -4.97 22.05
CA SER A 25 -23.60 -4.84 20.63
C SER A 25 -23.24 -6.14 19.90
N GLU A 26 -22.94 -7.21 20.63
CA GLU A 26 -22.47 -8.48 20.07
C GLU A 26 -23.53 -9.21 19.23
N ASN A 27 -24.82 -8.91 19.45
CA ASN A 27 -25.95 -9.55 18.78
C ASN A 27 -26.54 -8.71 17.63
N LEU A 28 -25.90 -7.61 17.25
CA LEU A 28 -26.40 -6.75 16.17
C LEU A 28 -26.09 -7.38 14.80
N ASN A 29 -27.06 -7.37 13.89
CA ASN A 29 -26.80 -7.65 12.48
C ASN A 29 -26.02 -6.49 11.82
N GLU A 30 -25.50 -6.69 10.61
CA GLU A 30 -24.65 -5.69 9.95
C GLU A 30 -25.32 -4.31 9.80
N ASP A 31 -26.59 -4.26 9.40
CA ASP A 31 -27.30 -2.99 9.21
C ASP A 31 -27.55 -2.26 10.53
N GLN A 32 -27.74 -3.00 11.61
CA GLN A 32 -27.82 -2.45 12.96
C GLN A 32 -26.46 -1.93 13.42
N LYS A 33 -25.37 -2.67 13.14
CA LYS A 33 -23.99 -2.22 13.43
C LYS A 33 -23.68 -0.91 12.69
N ARG A 34 -23.98 -0.82 11.39
CA ARG A 34 -23.77 0.40 10.57
C ARG A 34 -24.55 1.59 11.12
N ARG A 35 -25.84 1.43 11.42
CA ARG A 35 -26.68 2.49 12.02
C ARG A 35 -26.18 2.92 13.39
N HIS A 36 -25.72 1.97 14.21
CA HIS A 36 -25.16 2.25 15.53
C HIS A 36 -23.87 3.07 15.42
N ILE A 37 -22.95 2.67 14.55
CA ILE A 37 -21.70 3.39 14.27
C ILE A 37 -21.99 4.82 13.80
N LEU A 38 -22.93 5.01 12.86
CA LEU A 38 -23.30 6.34 12.37
C LEU A 38 -23.95 7.21 13.46
N SER A 39 -24.85 6.64 14.26
CA SER A 39 -25.47 7.37 15.38
C SER A 39 -24.43 7.80 16.40
N TRP A 40 -23.46 6.94 16.70
CA TRP A 40 -22.33 7.29 17.55
C TRP A 40 -21.47 8.41 16.93
N ALA A 41 -21.09 8.29 15.66
CA ALA A 41 -20.29 9.30 14.96
C ALA A 41 -20.99 10.67 14.96
N GLY A 42 -22.30 10.69 14.70
CA GLY A 42 -23.13 11.89 14.77
C GLY A 42 -23.09 12.56 16.15
N LYS A 43 -23.14 11.77 17.24
CA LYS A 43 -23.02 12.30 18.61
C LYS A 43 -21.65 12.95 18.86
N ILE A 44 -20.57 12.34 18.36
CA ILE A 44 -19.20 12.86 18.56
C ILE A 44 -19.02 14.23 17.91
N VAL A 45 -19.63 14.44 16.74
CA VAL A 45 -19.56 15.73 16.02
C VAL A 45 -20.66 16.71 16.39
N GLY A 46 -21.55 16.35 17.32
CA GLY A 46 -22.66 17.21 17.74
C GLY A 46 -23.81 17.31 16.72
N CYS A 47 -23.89 16.36 15.78
CA CYS A 47 -24.98 16.30 14.80
C CYS A 47 -26.24 15.71 15.43
N SER A 48 -27.34 16.47 15.39
CA SER A 48 -28.66 16.06 15.91
C SER A 48 -29.51 15.30 14.88
N SER A 49 -29.10 15.32 13.60
CA SER A 49 -29.79 14.61 12.52
C SER A 49 -29.65 13.09 12.66
N GLN A 50 -30.65 12.37 12.16
CA GLN A 50 -30.58 10.92 11.95
C GLN A 50 -30.34 10.56 10.47
N ASP A 51 -30.28 11.56 9.59
CA ASP A 51 -29.96 11.36 8.17
C ASP A 51 -28.48 11.00 8.01
N PRO A 52 -28.14 9.81 7.47
CA PRO A 52 -26.76 9.39 7.25
C PRO A 52 -25.92 10.41 6.47
N ASN A 53 -26.50 11.08 5.46
CA ASN A 53 -25.75 12.02 4.61
C ASN A 53 -25.39 13.30 5.38
N VAL A 54 -26.28 13.74 6.26
CA VAL A 54 -26.02 14.89 7.15
C VAL A 54 -24.95 14.53 8.17
N ILE A 55 -25.04 13.33 8.77
CA ILE A 55 -24.02 12.84 9.70
C ILE A 55 -22.65 12.75 9.02
N GLU A 56 -22.59 12.22 7.80
CA GLU A 56 -21.37 12.15 7.01
C GLU A 56 -20.75 13.52 6.76
N LYS A 57 -21.53 14.46 6.25
CA LYS A 57 -21.05 15.82 5.97
C LYS A 57 -20.48 16.47 7.25
N GLU A 58 -21.18 16.37 8.38
CA GLU A 58 -20.70 16.89 9.66
C GLU A 58 -19.43 16.18 10.15
N CYS A 59 -19.31 14.86 9.97
CA CYS A 59 -18.09 14.11 10.29
C CYS A 59 -16.89 14.58 9.47
N LEU A 60 -17.09 14.79 8.17
CA LEU A 60 -16.04 15.28 7.27
C LEU A 60 -15.67 16.72 7.58
N LEU A 61 -16.63 17.61 7.87
CA LEU A 61 -16.35 19.01 8.22
C LEU A 61 -15.58 19.11 9.55
N TRP A 62 -16.02 18.34 10.54
CA TRP A 62 -15.35 18.22 11.83
C TRP A 62 -13.88 17.78 11.64
N LEU A 63 -13.66 16.79 10.79
CA LEU A 63 -12.32 16.26 10.51
C LEU A 63 -11.45 17.23 9.70
N ALA A 64 -12.03 17.92 8.72
CA ALA A 64 -11.35 18.94 7.93
C ALA A 64 -10.86 20.10 8.80
N GLY A 65 -11.67 20.54 9.76
CA GLY A 65 -11.28 21.53 10.77
C GLY A 65 -10.08 21.06 11.62
N HIS A 66 -10.04 19.77 12.00
CA HIS A 66 -8.93 19.20 12.76
C HIS A 66 -7.64 19.09 11.94
N TRP A 67 -7.74 18.81 10.63
CA TRP A 67 -6.59 18.68 9.73
C TRP A 67 -6.17 19.99 9.03
N GLY A 68 -6.84 21.10 9.32
CA GLY A 68 -6.56 22.39 8.71
C GLY A 68 -6.84 22.42 7.21
N VAL A 69 -7.76 21.58 6.73
CA VAL A 69 -8.24 21.61 5.35
C VAL A 69 -9.17 22.82 5.20
N ASN A 70 -8.92 23.67 4.21
CA ASN A 70 -9.80 24.80 3.95
C ASN A 70 -11.11 24.30 3.31
N THR A 71 -12.24 24.50 4.00
CA THR A 71 -13.57 24.07 3.56
C THR A 71 -14.47 25.23 3.12
N SER A 72 -13.97 26.48 3.10
CA SER A 72 -14.81 27.67 2.86
C SER A 72 -15.51 27.70 1.50
N GLU A 73 -15.04 26.89 0.55
CA GLU A 73 -15.55 26.79 -0.82
C GLU A 73 -16.09 25.39 -1.15
N LEU A 74 -16.14 24.47 -0.17
CA LEU A 74 -16.52 23.06 -0.37
C LEU A 74 -17.94 22.82 0.14
N ASP A 75 -18.93 23.06 -0.73
CA ASP A 75 -20.35 22.86 -0.39
C ASP A 75 -20.80 21.39 -0.55
N ASP A 76 -20.11 20.65 -1.42
CA ASP A 76 -20.39 19.25 -1.73
C ASP A 76 -19.61 18.27 -0.83
N THR A 77 -20.28 17.19 -0.45
CA THR A 77 -19.71 16.14 0.43
C THR A 77 -18.58 15.39 -0.29
N ASP A 78 -18.71 15.16 -1.60
CA ASP A 78 -17.68 14.49 -2.39
C ASP A 78 -16.42 15.35 -2.54
N GLU A 79 -16.58 16.67 -2.70
CA GLU A 79 -15.45 17.61 -2.76
C GLU A 79 -14.71 17.70 -1.43
N LEU A 80 -15.45 17.72 -0.32
CA LEU A 80 -14.89 17.70 1.03
C LEU A 80 -14.14 16.40 1.32
N GLU A 81 -14.74 15.25 0.99
CA GLU A 81 -14.08 13.94 1.11
C GLU A 81 -12.83 13.87 0.23
N ARG A 82 -12.88 14.41 -0.98
CA ARG A 82 -11.71 14.50 -1.86
C ARG A 82 -10.58 15.36 -1.26
N ALA A 83 -10.90 16.51 -0.68
CA ALA A 83 -9.91 17.38 -0.05
C ALA A 83 -9.23 16.68 1.13
N LEU A 84 -10.01 16.01 1.98
CA LEU A 84 -9.52 15.18 3.08
C LEU A 84 -8.63 14.04 2.59
N ARG A 85 -9.05 13.31 1.55
CA ARG A 85 -8.25 12.24 0.92
C ARG A 85 -6.89 12.75 0.45
N ILE A 86 -6.83 13.93 -0.17
CA ILE A 86 -5.58 14.53 -0.62
C ILE A 86 -4.67 14.86 0.58
N ARG A 87 -5.24 15.45 1.64
CA ARG A 87 -4.49 15.81 2.84
C ARG A 87 -3.92 14.59 3.54
N ILE A 88 -4.76 13.58 3.75
CA ILE A 88 -4.39 12.28 4.29
C ILE A 88 -3.27 11.65 3.45
N ALA A 89 -3.40 11.65 2.12
CA ALA A 89 -2.41 11.09 1.22
C ALA A 89 -1.06 11.82 1.35
N ASP A 90 -1.06 13.15 1.45
CA ASP A 90 0.14 13.96 1.63
C ASP A 90 0.84 13.67 2.96
N GLU A 91 0.09 13.62 4.06
CA GLU A 91 0.65 13.35 5.39
C GLU A 91 1.15 11.90 5.52
N ALA A 92 0.39 10.92 5.03
CA ALA A 92 0.83 9.53 4.94
C ALA A 92 2.11 9.43 4.09
N SER A 93 2.20 10.23 3.03
CA SER A 93 3.38 10.25 2.17
C SER A 93 4.63 10.76 2.87
N GLN A 94 4.48 11.82 3.65
CA GLN A 94 5.58 12.38 4.43
C GLN A 94 6.01 11.41 5.53
N TYR A 95 5.05 10.80 6.23
CA TYR A 95 5.35 9.84 7.29
C TYR A 95 6.04 8.58 6.76
N LEU A 96 5.62 8.05 5.61
CA LEU A 96 6.20 6.84 5.00
C LEU A 96 7.44 7.13 4.15
N GLY A 97 7.81 8.40 3.97
CA GLY A 97 9.00 8.82 3.23
C GLY A 97 10.24 7.97 3.52
N PRO A 98 10.65 7.76 4.79
CA PRO A 98 11.81 6.92 5.11
C PRO A 98 11.69 5.49 4.59
N VAL A 99 10.51 4.88 4.69
CA VAL A 99 10.24 3.51 4.24
C VAL A 99 10.42 3.40 2.73
N TRP A 100 9.91 4.39 1.99
CA TRP A 100 10.02 4.43 0.54
C TRP A 100 11.42 4.69 0.07
N TRP A 101 12.17 5.52 0.79
CA TRP A 101 13.56 5.79 0.45
C TRP A 101 14.43 4.54 0.63
N ILE A 102 14.27 3.79 1.72
CA ILE A 102 14.95 2.49 1.90
C ILE A 102 14.62 1.53 0.75
N SER A 103 13.34 1.43 0.37
CA SER A 103 12.92 0.60 -0.76
C SER A 103 13.55 1.09 -2.08
N CYS A 104 13.55 2.40 -2.33
CA CYS A 104 14.12 3.02 -3.53
C CYS A 104 15.64 2.80 -3.63
N ALA A 105 16.37 2.85 -2.51
CA ALA A 105 17.80 2.56 -2.49
C ALA A 105 18.09 1.10 -2.87
N LEU A 106 17.27 0.17 -2.40
CA LEU A 106 17.42 -1.24 -2.76
C LEU A 106 17.09 -1.51 -4.23
N ILE A 107 16.04 -0.86 -4.76
CA ILE A 107 15.72 -0.88 -6.19
C ILE A 107 16.90 -0.36 -7.02
N ALA A 108 17.56 0.71 -6.57
CA ALA A 108 18.70 1.33 -7.26
C ALA A 108 19.93 0.41 -7.33
N ALA A 109 20.15 -0.42 -6.31
CA ALA A 109 21.24 -1.39 -6.29
C ALA A 109 20.96 -2.63 -7.17
N GLY A 110 19.70 -2.86 -7.53
CA GLY A 110 19.31 -3.96 -8.39
C GLY A 110 19.57 -3.71 -9.89
N PRO A 111 19.25 -4.71 -10.74
CA PRO A 111 19.40 -4.60 -12.19
C PRO A 111 18.58 -3.46 -12.80
N ALA A 112 19.17 -2.70 -13.73
CA ALA A 112 18.51 -1.54 -14.35
C ALA A 112 17.19 -1.89 -15.08
N ASP A 113 17.10 -3.07 -15.68
CA ASP A 113 15.88 -3.54 -16.36
C ASP A 113 14.76 -3.92 -15.37
N ALA A 114 15.09 -4.13 -14.10
CA ALA A 114 14.15 -4.45 -13.02
C ALA A 114 13.59 -3.21 -12.31
N ILE A 115 14.17 -2.01 -12.48
CA ILE A 115 13.70 -0.77 -11.82
C ILE A 115 12.21 -0.52 -12.09
N GLY A 116 11.79 -0.60 -13.35
CA GLY A 116 10.38 -0.38 -13.73
C GLY A 116 9.40 -1.34 -13.03
N PRO A 117 9.60 -2.67 -13.14
CA PRO A 117 8.84 -3.66 -12.37
C PRO A 117 8.82 -3.41 -10.86
N LYS A 118 9.97 -3.15 -10.23
CA LYS A 118 10.07 -2.96 -8.78
C LYS A 118 9.37 -1.68 -8.30
N VAL A 119 9.50 -0.59 -9.05
CA VAL A 119 8.75 0.66 -8.78
C VAL A 119 7.24 0.46 -8.93
N ARG A 120 6.78 -0.35 -9.89
CA ARG A 120 5.35 -0.67 -9.98
C ARG A 120 4.83 -1.44 -8.77
N LEU A 121 5.65 -2.33 -8.21
CA LEU A 121 5.28 -3.02 -6.97
C LEU A 121 5.29 -2.07 -5.78
N LEU A 122 6.24 -1.14 -5.70
CA LEU A 122 6.25 -0.06 -4.70
C LEU A 122 5.05 0.90 -4.83
N ASP A 123 4.60 1.21 -6.04
CA ASP A 123 3.36 1.97 -6.29
C ASP A 123 2.13 1.19 -5.82
N LYS A 124 2.04 -0.11 -6.16
CA LYS A 124 0.95 -0.97 -5.69
C LYS A 124 0.93 -1.00 -4.16
N ALA A 125 2.09 -1.14 -3.53
CA ALA A 125 2.28 -1.03 -2.09
C ALA A 125 1.77 0.30 -1.52
N ALA A 126 2.17 1.42 -2.13
CA ALA A 126 1.75 2.76 -1.71
C ALA A 126 0.28 3.08 -2.02
N SER A 127 -0.39 2.33 -2.88
CA SER A 127 -1.79 2.56 -3.26
C SER A 127 -2.78 2.48 -2.09
N LEU A 128 -2.42 1.75 -1.04
CA LEU A 128 -3.22 1.63 0.18
C LEU A 128 -3.20 2.90 1.04
N VAL A 129 -2.13 3.70 0.96
CA VAL A 129 -1.89 4.90 1.78
C VAL A 129 -1.99 6.20 1.02
N VAL A 130 -1.70 6.18 -0.27
CA VAL A 130 -1.75 7.34 -1.16
C VAL A 130 -2.89 7.11 -2.15
N PRO A 131 -4.14 7.36 -1.77
CA PRO A 131 -5.29 7.07 -2.62
C PRO A 131 -5.34 7.91 -3.91
N SER A 132 -4.68 9.07 -3.90
CA SER A 132 -4.62 9.94 -5.08
C SER A 132 -3.72 9.36 -6.17
N ARG A 133 -4.33 8.98 -7.30
CA ARG A 133 -3.60 8.47 -8.48
C ARG A 133 -2.56 9.47 -9.01
N SER A 134 -2.87 10.76 -9.01
CA SER A 134 -1.93 11.79 -9.47
C SER A 134 -0.75 11.96 -8.51
N ALA A 135 -0.99 11.86 -7.19
CA ALA A 135 0.08 11.88 -6.20
C ALA A 135 0.97 10.64 -6.33
N ARG A 136 0.38 9.45 -6.51
CA ARG A 136 1.11 8.21 -6.73
C ARG A 136 1.94 8.18 -8.00
N GLN A 137 1.40 8.74 -9.09
CA GLN A 137 2.15 8.85 -10.32
C GLN A 137 3.40 9.72 -10.11
N LYS A 138 3.27 10.87 -9.44
CA LYS A 138 4.42 11.73 -9.10
C LYS A 138 5.44 11.00 -8.22
N LEU A 139 4.99 10.26 -7.20
CA LEU A 139 5.87 9.45 -6.36
C LEU A 139 6.60 8.38 -7.17
N SER A 140 5.88 7.63 -8.01
CA SER A 140 6.45 6.58 -8.86
C SER A 140 7.47 7.12 -9.85
N GLU A 141 7.19 8.26 -10.48
CA GLU A 141 8.11 8.95 -11.38
C GLU A 141 9.37 9.40 -10.64
N ASN A 142 9.21 9.95 -9.42
CA ASN A 142 10.33 10.35 -8.57
C ASN A 142 11.20 9.16 -8.15
N TRP A 143 10.60 8.08 -7.63
CA TRP A 143 11.33 6.87 -7.27
C TRP A 143 12.06 6.26 -8.45
N LYS A 144 11.43 6.23 -9.63
CA LYS A 144 12.06 5.73 -10.85
C LYS A 144 13.26 6.58 -11.27
N ALA A 145 13.14 7.91 -11.21
CA ALA A 145 14.23 8.82 -11.53
C ALA A 145 15.39 8.66 -10.53
N LYS A 146 15.10 8.66 -9.24
CA LYS A 146 16.09 8.50 -8.17
C LYS A 146 16.77 7.14 -8.21
N ALA A 147 16.02 6.05 -8.40
CA ALA A 147 16.60 4.72 -8.51
C ALA A 147 17.53 4.58 -9.73
N ALA A 148 17.20 5.24 -10.84
CA ALA A 148 18.07 5.27 -12.02
C ALA A 148 19.33 6.14 -11.81
N GLU A 149 19.24 7.17 -10.96
CA GLU A 149 20.36 8.08 -10.63
C GLU A 149 21.33 7.47 -9.61
N TRP A 150 20.80 6.86 -8.53
CA TRP A 150 21.58 6.51 -7.35
C TRP A 150 22.51 5.31 -7.52
N GLY A 151 22.09 4.31 -8.30
CA GLY A 151 22.83 3.06 -8.48
C GLY A 151 23.29 2.44 -7.15
N PHE A 152 24.51 1.91 -7.13
CA PHE A 152 25.11 1.27 -5.96
C PHE A 152 25.51 2.24 -4.82
N ASP A 153 25.59 3.53 -5.09
CA ASP A 153 25.98 4.56 -4.12
C ASP A 153 24.78 5.14 -3.35
N SER A 154 23.61 4.49 -3.44
CA SER A 154 22.36 4.95 -2.82
C SER A 154 22.46 5.21 -1.32
N LEU A 155 23.29 4.46 -0.58
CA LEU A 155 23.51 4.67 0.87
C LEU A 155 24.09 6.06 1.21
N LYS A 156 24.79 6.71 0.26
CA LYS A 156 25.40 8.03 0.46
C LYS A 156 24.42 9.18 0.24
N GLN A 157 23.21 8.90 -0.24
CA GLN A 157 22.25 9.92 -0.60
C GLN A 157 21.66 10.57 0.66
N PRO A 158 21.48 11.89 0.69
CA PRO A 158 21.04 12.59 1.89
C PRO A 158 19.64 12.15 2.33
N GLU A 159 18.75 11.83 1.39
CA GLU A 159 17.42 11.30 1.68
C GLU A 159 17.48 9.93 2.39
N ILE A 160 18.47 9.10 2.05
CA ILE A 160 18.69 7.79 2.67
C ILE A 160 19.32 7.92 4.05
N GLN A 161 20.32 8.79 4.20
CA GLN A 161 20.93 9.06 5.49
C GLN A 161 19.88 9.59 6.48
N GLN A 162 19.06 10.54 6.03
CA GLN A 162 17.96 11.07 6.83
C GLN A 162 16.91 9.98 7.15
N ALA A 163 16.58 9.10 6.20
CA ALA A 163 15.67 7.99 6.43
C ALA A 163 16.21 7.01 7.48
N VAL A 164 17.48 6.63 7.38
CA VAL A 164 18.16 5.75 8.34
C VAL A 164 18.16 6.36 9.74
N GLU A 165 18.47 7.65 9.89
CA GLU A 165 18.43 8.33 11.19
C GLU A 165 17.04 8.33 11.83
N GLN A 166 15.99 8.44 11.01
CA GLN A 166 14.61 8.36 11.49
C GLN A 166 14.23 6.93 11.88
N LEU A 167 14.57 5.95 11.05
CA LEU A 167 14.25 4.54 11.28
C LEU A 167 15.01 3.95 12.46
N LYS A 168 16.24 4.40 12.70
CA LYS A 168 17.02 4.01 13.89
C LYS A 168 16.33 4.37 15.21
N LYS A 169 15.45 5.38 15.21
CA LYS A 169 14.65 5.79 16.38
C LYS A 169 13.33 5.02 16.49
N ALA A 170 12.98 4.21 15.49
CA ALA A 170 11.74 3.43 15.42
C ALA A 170 12.03 2.03 14.87
N PRO A 171 12.57 1.11 15.70
CA PRO A 171 13.02 -0.23 15.26
C PRO A 171 11.94 -1.04 14.54
N ASP A 172 10.69 -1.00 15.02
CA ASP A 172 9.56 -1.69 14.36
C ASP A 172 9.33 -1.18 12.94
N LYS A 173 9.46 0.14 12.74
CA LYS A 173 9.34 0.76 11.42
C LYS A 173 10.53 0.45 10.52
N ALA A 174 11.73 0.36 11.09
CA ALA A 174 12.92 -0.10 10.38
C ALA A 174 12.74 -1.55 9.89
N ASP A 175 12.19 -2.41 10.76
CA ASP A 175 11.88 -3.80 10.45
C ASP A 175 10.91 -3.93 9.27
N GLN A 176 9.81 -3.16 9.32
CA GLN A 176 8.81 -3.12 8.25
C GLN A 176 9.39 -2.53 6.94
N ALA A 177 10.22 -1.48 7.04
CA ALA A 177 10.86 -0.86 5.88
C ALA A 177 11.80 -1.82 5.16
N LEU A 178 12.66 -2.53 5.91
CA LEU A 178 13.59 -3.50 5.36
C LEU A 178 12.85 -4.70 4.75
N THR A 179 11.79 -5.16 5.42
CA THR A 179 10.96 -6.26 4.90
C THR A 179 10.27 -5.87 3.60
N LEU A 180 9.67 -4.67 3.54
CA LEU A 180 9.08 -4.15 2.30
C LEU A 180 10.12 -4.05 1.17
N ALA A 181 11.28 -3.45 1.46
CA ALA A 181 12.35 -3.30 0.48
C ALA A 181 12.81 -4.66 -0.06
N LEU A 182 13.01 -5.65 0.82
CA LEU A 182 13.39 -7.02 0.43
C LEU A 182 12.37 -7.68 -0.49
N VAL A 183 11.08 -7.61 -0.15
CA VAL A 183 10.01 -8.17 -0.99
C VAL A 183 10.01 -7.51 -2.37
N ILE A 184 10.18 -6.18 -2.41
CA ILE A 184 10.25 -5.44 -3.67
C ILE A 184 11.47 -5.85 -4.49
N SER A 185 12.63 -6.03 -3.86
CA SER A 185 13.84 -6.49 -4.56
C SER A 185 13.70 -7.87 -5.16
N LEU A 186 12.83 -8.73 -4.64
CA LEU A 186 12.56 -10.05 -5.21
C LEU A 186 11.59 -10.03 -6.41
N ALA A 187 11.06 -8.87 -6.79
CA ALA A 187 10.05 -8.78 -7.85
C ALA A 187 10.56 -9.15 -9.26
N ASP A 188 11.88 -9.27 -9.46
CA ASP A 188 12.49 -9.80 -10.69
C ASP A 188 12.97 -11.26 -10.57
N GLY A 189 12.63 -11.96 -9.49
CA GLY A 189 12.89 -13.40 -9.35
C GLY A 189 14.20 -13.75 -8.68
N ARG A 190 14.92 -12.76 -8.16
CA ARG A 190 16.24 -12.92 -7.55
C ARG A 190 16.51 -11.78 -6.57
N LEU A 191 17.46 -12.02 -5.67
CA LEU A 191 18.10 -10.97 -4.88
C LEU A 191 19.55 -10.88 -5.36
N SER A 192 19.96 -9.74 -5.92
CA SER A 192 21.35 -9.58 -6.38
C SER A 192 22.32 -9.53 -5.20
N PHE A 193 23.61 -9.77 -5.47
CA PHE A 193 24.64 -9.65 -4.44
C PHE A 193 24.71 -8.22 -3.88
N GLU A 194 24.52 -7.23 -4.73
CA GLU A 194 24.55 -5.82 -4.36
C GLU A 194 23.32 -5.44 -3.53
N GLU A 195 22.14 -5.97 -3.84
CA GLU A 195 20.95 -5.83 -3.01
C GLU A 195 21.11 -6.52 -1.65
N ASP A 196 21.63 -7.75 -1.62
CA ASP A 196 21.91 -8.50 -0.38
C ASP A 196 22.93 -7.78 0.51
N ARG A 197 23.97 -7.18 -0.09
CA ARG A 197 24.92 -6.35 0.64
C ARG A 197 24.27 -5.07 1.16
N LEU A 198 23.54 -4.35 0.31
CA LEU A 198 22.96 -3.07 0.68
C LEU A 198 21.90 -3.20 1.77
N VAL A 199 21.07 -4.25 1.75
CA VAL A 199 20.09 -4.46 2.82
C VAL A 199 20.77 -4.73 4.17
N LYS A 200 21.91 -5.42 4.19
CA LYS A 200 22.70 -5.63 5.41
C LYS A 200 23.29 -4.32 5.92
N ASP A 201 23.84 -3.51 5.02
CA ASP A 201 24.40 -2.18 5.35
C ASP A 201 23.29 -1.24 5.89
N LEU A 202 22.12 -1.22 5.24
CA LEU A 202 20.95 -0.45 5.69
C LEU A 202 20.41 -0.96 7.04
N GLY A 203 20.31 -2.27 7.21
CA GLY A 203 19.85 -2.88 8.45
C GLY A 203 20.76 -2.55 9.63
N GLN A 204 22.08 -2.68 9.44
CA GLN A 204 23.07 -2.27 10.44
C GLN A 204 23.01 -0.78 10.75
N ALA A 205 22.85 0.06 9.72
CA ALA A 205 22.72 1.50 9.91
C ALA A 205 21.44 1.88 10.69
N CYS A 206 20.36 1.11 10.51
CA CYS A 206 19.12 1.22 11.28
C CYS A 206 19.20 0.59 12.68
N GLY A 207 20.31 -0.06 13.03
CA GLY A 207 20.56 -0.60 14.37
C GLY A 207 20.31 -2.10 14.54
N LEU A 208 20.06 -2.85 13.46
CA LEU A 208 19.97 -4.32 13.51
C LEU A 208 21.38 -4.94 13.56
N SER A 209 21.51 -6.03 14.30
CA SER A 209 22.71 -6.87 14.28
C SER A 209 22.87 -7.60 12.94
N PRO A 210 24.10 -8.02 12.58
CA PRO A 210 24.33 -8.85 11.40
C PRO A 210 23.50 -10.14 11.39
N GLU A 211 23.29 -10.76 12.56
CA GLU A 211 22.46 -11.95 12.73
C GLU A 211 20.99 -11.67 12.40
N GLU A 212 20.42 -10.60 12.95
CA GLU A 212 19.02 -10.18 12.69
C GLU A 212 18.81 -9.84 11.20
N CYS A 213 19.75 -9.15 10.57
CA CYS A 213 19.70 -8.88 9.13
C CYS A 213 19.67 -10.19 8.32
N ASN A 214 20.54 -11.15 8.65
CA ASN A 214 20.59 -12.43 7.94
C ASN A 214 19.32 -13.26 8.16
N GLU A 215 18.79 -13.27 9.39
CA GLU A 215 17.55 -13.97 9.71
C GLU A 215 16.37 -13.38 8.94
N LYS A 216 16.28 -12.04 8.87
CA LYS A 216 15.25 -11.33 8.10
C LYS A 216 15.31 -11.68 6.61
N ILE A 217 16.50 -11.65 6.00
CA ILE A 217 16.68 -12.03 4.59
C ILE A 217 16.23 -13.48 4.38
N ARG A 218 16.61 -14.41 5.26
CA ARG A 218 16.18 -15.82 5.17
C ARG A 218 14.67 -15.96 5.30
N HIS A 219 14.05 -15.25 6.24
CA HIS A 219 12.61 -15.32 6.49
C HIS A 219 11.82 -14.83 5.28
N VAL A 220 12.14 -13.65 4.75
CA VAL A 220 11.46 -13.09 3.57
C VAL A 220 11.66 -13.97 2.34
N ASN A 221 12.89 -14.46 2.12
CA ASN A 221 13.17 -15.41 1.04
C ASN A 221 12.33 -16.68 1.18
N ALA A 222 12.25 -17.28 2.37
CA ALA A 222 11.49 -18.50 2.58
C ALA A 222 10.01 -18.34 2.22
N ILE A 223 9.38 -17.23 2.60
CA ILE A 223 8.00 -16.91 2.22
C ILE A 223 7.89 -16.72 0.70
N TYR A 224 8.79 -15.93 0.12
CA TYR A 224 8.79 -15.65 -1.31
C TYR A 224 8.91 -16.91 -2.17
N TRP A 225 9.89 -17.76 -1.88
CA TRP A 225 10.10 -19.00 -2.64
C TRP A 225 8.93 -19.99 -2.44
N GLY A 226 8.28 -19.96 -1.27
CA GLY A 226 7.02 -20.67 -1.05
C GLY A 226 5.94 -20.22 -2.04
N HIS A 227 5.66 -18.92 -2.12
CA HIS A 227 4.70 -18.37 -3.07
C HIS A 227 5.10 -18.56 -4.53
N GLN A 228 6.40 -18.54 -4.84
CA GLN A 228 6.88 -18.80 -6.19
C GLN A 228 6.53 -20.21 -6.65
N VAL A 229 6.69 -21.21 -5.78
CA VAL A 229 6.26 -22.59 -6.07
C VAL A 229 4.75 -22.66 -6.28
N GLU A 230 3.96 -21.94 -5.48
CA GLU A 230 2.49 -21.93 -5.60
C GLU A 230 1.99 -21.32 -6.91
N VAL A 231 2.60 -20.22 -7.37
CA VAL A 231 2.16 -19.52 -8.58
C VAL A 231 2.78 -20.06 -9.87
N THR A 232 3.81 -20.91 -9.78
CA THR A 232 4.45 -21.52 -10.94
C THR A 232 3.49 -22.52 -11.62
N PRO A 233 3.15 -22.33 -12.92
CA PRO A 233 2.25 -23.24 -13.62
C PRO A 233 2.84 -24.64 -13.83
N LYS A 234 2.06 -25.69 -13.56
CA LYS A 234 2.48 -27.11 -13.66
C LYS A 234 2.87 -27.58 -15.08
N ARG A 235 2.58 -26.79 -16.11
CA ARG A 235 2.93 -27.06 -17.52
C ARG A 235 3.27 -25.73 -18.19
N GLN A 236 4.55 -25.38 -18.25
CA GLN A 236 5.03 -24.23 -19.01
C GLN A 236 6.28 -24.57 -19.82
N VAL A 237 6.36 -23.98 -21.00
CA VAL A 237 7.62 -23.75 -21.73
C VAL A 237 8.24 -22.54 -21.05
N GLU A 238 9.42 -22.71 -20.44
CA GLU A 238 10.16 -21.64 -19.76
C GLU A 238 10.46 -20.51 -20.75
N THR A 239 9.83 -19.36 -20.55
CA THR A 239 10.12 -18.14 -21.29
C THR A 239 10.48 -17.05 -20.30
N ALA A 240 11.45 -16.20 -20.65
CA ALA A 240 11.91 -15.13 -19.77
C ALA A 240 10.78 -14.16 -19.34
N GLU A 241 9.75 -13.98 -20.16
CA GLU A 241 8.56 -13.20 -19.80
C GLU A 241 7.63 -13.94 -18.83
N GLY A 242 7.51 -15.27 -18.97
CA GLY A 242 6.79 -16.13 -18.04
C GLY A 242 7.41 -16.07 -16.63
N ASP A 243 8.73 -16.20 -16.55
CA ASP A 243 9.47 -16.19 -15.29
C ASP A 243 9.32 -14.84 -14.56
N LYS A 244 9.46 -13.72 -15.30
CA LYS A 244 9.25 -12.38 -14.74
C LYS A 244 7.83 -12.18 -14.22
N ARG A 245 6.81 -12.78 -14.86
CA ARG A 245 5.42 -12.70 -14.40
C ARG A 245 5.19 -13.53 -13.13
N VAL A 246 5.73 -14.74 -13.08
CA VAL A 246 5.69 -15.62 -11.90
C VAL A 246 6.36 -14.94 -10.72
N ALA A 247 7.56 -14.38 -10.92
CA ALA A 247 8.29 -13.65 -9.89
C ALA A 247 7.51 -12.44 -9.33
N MET A 248 6.87 -11.65 -10.20
CA MET A 248 6.03 -10.52 -9.79
C MET A 248 4.80 -10.98 -9.00
N GLN A 249 4.17 -12.09 -9.39
CA GLN A 249 3.02 -12.66 -8.65
C GLN A 249 3.44 -13.19 -7.27
N ALA A 250 4.56 -13.88 -7.19
CA ALA A 250 5.12 -14.34 -5.92
C ALA A 250 5.45 -13.17 -4.99
N ALA A 251 6.04 -12.09 -5.51
CA ALA A 251 6.33 -10.89 -4.73
C ALA A 251 5.06 -10.21 -4.22
N GLN A 252 3.98 -10.17 -5.01
CA GLN A 252 2.69 -9.64 -4.58
C GLN A 252 2.06 -10.46 -3.44
N LEU A 253 2.01 -11.78 -3.56
CA LEU A 253 1.51 -12.66 -2.49
C LEU A 253 2.36 -12.57 -1.22
N THR A 254 3.66 -12.41 -1.39
CA THR A 254 4.60 -12.22 -0.27
C THR A 254 4.34 -10.91 0.45
N LEU A 255 4.06 -9.84 -0.30
CA LEU A 255 3.72 -8.55 0.26
C LEU A 255 2.43 -8.60 1.08
N GLU A 256 1.40 -9.26 0.56
CA GLU A 256 0.13 -9.48 1.25
C GLU A 256 0.32 -10.33 2.53
N SER A 257 1.10 -11.41 2.43
CA SER A 257 1.36 -12.30 3.58
C SER A 257 2.26 -11.71 4.65
N ALA A 258 3.17 -10.80 4.27
CA ALA A 258 4.05 -10.13 5.21
C ALA A 258 3.30 -9.09 6.06
N GLY A 259 2.15 -8.59 5.61
CA GLY A 259 1.30 -7.64 6.35
C GLY A 259 1.96 -6.30 6.69
N THR A 260 3.16 -6.03 6.17
CA THR A 260 4.01 -4.90 6.59
C THR A 260 3.43 -3.56 6.20
N LEU A 261 2.83 -3.47 5.01
CA LEU A 261 2.22 -2.23 4.55
C LEU A 261 0.92 -1.95 5.28
N GLU A 262 0.04 -2.93 5.45
CA GLU A 262 -1.19 -2.73 6.21
C GLU A 262 -0.90 -2.23 7.63
N GLY A 263 0.09 -2.82 8.31
CA GLY A 263 0.60 -2.35 9.60
C GLY A 263 1.18 -0.93 9.55
N LEU A 264 2.03 -0.62 8.56
CA LEU A 264 2.59 0.72 8.35
C LEU A 264 1.53 1.77 8.00
N CYS A 265 0.50 1.40 7.25
CA CYS A 265 -0.63 2.24 6.89
C CYS A 265 -1.40 2.62 8.14
N LEU A 266 -1.69 1.65 9.00
CA LEU A 266 -2.38 1.86 10.27
C LEU A 266 -1.55 2.72 11.24
N GLU A 267 -0.24 2.45 11.35
CA GLU A 267 0.67 3.26 12.19
C GLU A 267 0.83 4.69 11.64
N ALA A 268 0.93 4.85 10.32
CA ALA A 268 0.94 6.14 9.67
C ALA A 268 -0.30 6.95 10.04
N CYS A 269 -1.46 6.31 10.12
CA CYS A 269 -2.69 6.99 10.54
C CYS A 269 -2.66 7.42 11.98
N ASP A 270 -2.19 6.55 12.87
CA ASP A 270 -2.06 6.84 14.29
C ASP A 270 -1.03 7.97 14.55
N LYS A 271 0.02 8.11 13.71
CA LYS A 271 1.07 9.14 13.83
C LYS A 271 0.80 10.43 13.03
N VAL A 272 0.05 10.35 11.93
CA VAL A 272 -0.50 11.50 11.18
C VAL A 272 -1.51 12.24 12.05
N VAL A 273 -2.20 11.51 12.93
CA VAL A 273 -3.05 12.05 13.99
C VAL A 273 -2.25 12.30 15.28
N GLY A 274 -0.91 12.18 15.30
CA GLY A 274 -0.10 12.55 16.46
C GLY A 274 1.43 12.27 16.55
N ARG A 275 2.21 13.27 17.00
CA ARG A 275 3.69 13.19 17.23
C ARG A 275 4.08 12.33 18.47
N ALA A 276 5.22 11.62 18.35
CA ALA A 276 5.86 10.68 19.30
C ALA A 276 6.15 11.26 20.72
N ASP A 277 6.18 10.50 21.83
CA ASP A 277 7.06 9.36 22.18
C ASP A 277 6.48 8.42 23.29
N ALA A 278 7.31 7.46 23.72
CA ALA A 278 7.27 6.62 24.93
C ALA A 278 6.68 5.19 24.84
N ALA A 279 7.59 4.25 25.10
CA ALA A 279 7.49 2.81 25.13
C ALA A 279 6.61 2.26 26.27
N GLU A 280 6.02 1.09 26.06
CA GLU A 280 6.00 0.02 27.07
C GLU A 280 5.64 -1.35 26.47
N GLU A 281 6.38 -2.36 26.93
CA GLU A 281 6.40 -3.75 26.45
C GLU A 281 5.33 -4.62 27.14
N HIS A 282 4.94 -5.68 26.42
CA HIS A 282 4.34 -6.94 26.89
C HIS A 282 2.80 -7.05 27.03
N ALA A 283 2.18 -7.64 26.00
CA ALA A 283 0.97 -8.47 26.13
C ALA A 283 0.95 -9.58 25.05
N PRO A 284 0.44 -10.80 25.35
CA PRO A 284 0.55 -11.97 24.48
C PRO A 284 -0.35 -11.85 23.23
N LYS A 285 0.11 -12.40 22.10
CA LYS A 285 -0.37 -12.09 20.74
C LYS A 285 -1.43 -13.09 20.21
N SER A 286 -2.65 -12.63 19.92
CA SER A 286 -3.68 -13.35 19.14
C SER A 286 -3.70 -12.88 17.67
N GLY A 287 -4.35 -13.63 16.76
CA GLY A 287 -4.32 -13.37 15.30
C GLY A 287 -4.73 -11.97 14.84
N TRP A 288 -5.45 -11.21 15.66
CA TRP A 288 -5.78 -9.80 15.42
C TRP A 288 -4.66 -8.82 15.81
N GLN A 289 -3.71 -9.21 16.67
CA GLN A 289 -2.49 -8.45 16.93
C GLN A 289 -1.50 -8.47 15.74
N ARG A 290 -1.74 -9.27 14.69
CA ARG A 290 -0.99 -9.14 13.43
C ARG A 290 -1.47 -7.99 12.55
N VAL A 291 -2.74 -7.62 12.66
CA VAL A 291 -3.36 -6.56 11.84
C VAL A 291 -3.53 -5.26 12.65
N LEU A 292 -3.69 -5.34 13.97
CA LEU A 292 -3.92 -4.16 14.85
C LEU A 292 -2.99 -4.09 16.09
N GLY A 293 -1.93 -4.91 16.15
CA GLY A 293 -1.20 -5.19 17.41
C GLY A 293 0.19 -4.61 17.57
N THR A 294 0.60 -3.61 16.80
CA THR A 294 1.76 -2.76 17.10
C THR A 294 1.29 -1.33 17.27
N VAL A 295 0.55 -1.09 18.35
CA VAL A 295 0.00 0.23 18.68
C VAL A 295 0.31 0.56 20.14
N SER A 296 1.59 0.54 20.50
CA SER A 296 2.10 1.22 21.69
C SER A 296 2.70 2.56 21.25
N GLY A 297 1.84 3.58 21.15
CA GLY A 297 2.27 4.92 20.75
C GLY A 297 1.19 6.01 20.81
N LEU A 298 -0.07 5.63 21.06
CA LEU A 298 -1.23 6.52 21.12
C LEU A 298 -1.45 7.17 22.49
N LYS A 299 -0.50 7.17 23.42
CA LYS A 299 -0.78 7.74 24.77
C LYS A 299 -0.37 9.21 24.90
N GLN A 300 0.68 9.64 24.18
CA GLN A 300 1.27 10.97 24.44
C GLN A 300 0.76 12.11 23.53
N PHE A 301 0.21 11.82 22.34
CA PHE A 301 -0.35 12.90 21.51
C PHE A 301 -1.78 13.32 21.90
N PHE A 302 -2.61 12.37 22.32
CA PHE A 302 -4.01 12.61 22.68
C PHE A 302 -4.16 13.42 23.97
N GLY A 303 -3.08 13.61 24.73
CA GLY A 303 -3.07 14.49 25.89
C GLY A 303 -3.23 15.98 25.57
N ASN A 304 -2.96 16.42 24.32
CA ASN A 304 -2.82 17.86 24.03
C ASN A 304 -3.79 18.47 22.99
N LYS A 305 -4.49 17.68 22.15
CA LYS A 305 -5.40 18.25 21.10
C LYS A 305 -6.80 17.65 21.01
N MET A 306 -7.00 16.40 21.42
CA MET A 306 -8.32 15.76 21.41
C MET A 306 -8.77 15.52 22.85
N ARG A 307 -10.05 15.77 23.14
CA ARG A 307 -10.57 15.76 24.51
C ARG A 307 -10.97 14.36 25.01
N GLY A 308 -10.97 13.32 24.15
CA GLY A 308 -11.27 11.95 24.57
C GLY A 308 -11.11 10.88 23.47
N ASP A 309 -11.05 9.61 23.90
CA ASP A 309 -10.84 8.41 23.06
C ASP A 309 -11.85 8.27 21.91
N GLU A 310 -13.08 8.78 22.09
CA GLU A 310 -14.14 8.71 21.09
C GLU A 310 -13.82 9.51 19.82
N GLN A 311 -13.10 10.64 19.94
CA GLN A 311 -12.70 11.47 18.80
C GLN A 311 -11.63 10.76 17.95
N VAL A 312 -10.75 9.99 18.60
CA VAL A 312 -9.72 9.16 17.93
C VAL A 312 -10.38 8.07 17.10
N ASN A 313 -11.36 7.39 17.70
CA ASN A 313 -12.10 6.34 17.03
C ASN A 313 -12.91 6.91 15.85
N LEU A 314 -13.36 8.17 15.91
CA LEU A 314 -14.05 8.80 14.80
C LEU A 314 -13.11 9.03 13.61
N VAL A 315 -11.89 9.50 13.85
CA VAL A 315 -10.90 9.66 12.78
C VAL A 315 -10.60 8.33 12.12
N ARG A 316 -10.43 7.27 12.93
CA ARG A 316 -10.21 5.90 12.43
C ARG A 316 -11.35 5.42 11.56
N LEU A 317 -12.59 5.63 12.00
CA LEU A 317 -13.79 5.29 11.22
C LEU A 317 -13.78 5.97 9.85
N VAL A 318 -13.55 7.29 9.82
CA VAL A 318 -13.56 8.06 8.57
C VAL A 318 -12.43 7.60 7.64
N TYR A 319 -11.24 7.39 8.19
CA TYR A 319 -10.09 6.95 7.41
C TYR A 319 -10.26 5.55 6.84
N LEU A 320 -10.66 4.57 7.66
CA LEU A 320 -10.95 3.21 7.21
C LEU A 320 -12.02 3.22 6.11
N SER A 321 -13.08 4.01 6.30
CA SER A 321 -14.12 4.18 5.29
C SER A 321 -13.57 4.76 3.98
N ILE A 322 -12.61 5.67 4.03
CA ILE A 322 -11.93 6.20 2.84
C ILE A 322 -11.07 5.11 2.19
N ILE A 323 -10.28 4.34 2.95
CA ILE A 323 -9.48 3.23 2.43
C ILE A 323 -10.36 2.21 1.71
N HIS A 324 -11.45 1.74 2.32
CA HIS A 324 -12.28 0.70 1.70
C HIS A 324 -12.84 1.15 0.35
N GLN A 325 -13.27 2.41 0.25
CA GLN A 325 -13.72 2.97 -1.03
C GLN A 325 -12.60 2.98 -2.07
N HIS A 326 -11.37 3.30 -1.65
CA HIS A 326 -10.22 3.30 -2.54
C HIS A 326 -9.77 1.91 -2.96
N ALA A 327 -9.71 0.96 -2.03
CA ALA A 327 -9.38 -0.43 -2.32
C ALA A 327 -10.38 -1.02 -3.32
N GLU A 328 -11.68 -0.79 -3.10
CA GLU A 328 -12.74 -1.22 -4.02
C GLU A 328 -12.60 -0.54 -5.41
N ALA A 329 -12.35 0.77 -5.45
CA ALA A 329 -12.14 1.48 -6.71
C ALA A 329 -10.88 1.00 -7.46
N ALA A 330 -9.81 0.71 -6.73
CA ALA A 330 -8.56 0.19 -7.29
C ALA A 330 -8.75 -1.23 -7.84
N ALA A 331 -9.41 -2.11 -7.08
CA ALA A 331 -9.73 -3.48 -7.51
C ALA A 331 -10.60 -3.47 -8.77
N ARG A 332 -11.61 -2.60 -8.85
CA ARG A 332 -12.42 -2.41 -10.06
C ARG A 332 -11.60 -1.93 -11.25
N ALA A 333 -10.70 -0.97 -11.04
CA ALA A 333 -9.83 -0.47 -12.09
C ALA A 333 -8.85 -1.55 -12.60
N GLU A 334 -8.31 -2.37 -11.70
CA GLU A 334 -7.44 -3.50 -12.05
C GLU A 334 -8.21 -4.57 -12.82
N ALA A 335 -9.42 -4.92 -12.39
CA ALA A 335 -10.30 -5.85 -13.11
C ALA A 335 -10.65 -5.33 -14.51
N ALA A 336 -10.96 -4.04 -14.65
CA ALA A 336 -11.23 -3.40 -15.93
C ALA A 336 -10.00 -3.42 -16.85
N ALA A 337 -8.82 -3.08 -16.34
CA ALA A 337 -7.57 -3.12 -17.09
C ALA A 337 -7.21 -4.56 -17.50
N ALA A 338 -7.44 -5.54 -16.64
CA ALA A 338 -7.23 -6.96 -16.95
C ALA A 338 -8.21 -7.45 -18.04
N ALA A 339 -9.47 -7.04 -18.00
CA ALA A 339 -10.46 -7.32 -19.04
C ALA A 339 -10.05 -6.70 -20.39
N GLN A 340 -9.62 -5.44 -20.40
CA GLN A 340 -9.12 -4.77 -21.60
C GLN A 340 -7.89 -5.45 -22.22
N ARG A 341 -6.95 -5.92 -21.39
CA ARG A 341 -5.78 -6.68 -21.85
C ARG A 341 -6.17 -8.04 -22.45
N ARG A 342 -7.23 -8.69 -21.96
CA ARG A 342 -7.74 -9.94 -22.52
C ARG A 342 -8.43 -9.75 -23.87
N THR A 343 -9.04 -8.59 -24.10
CA THR A 343 -9.68 -8.24 -25.39
C THR A 343 -8.70 -7.71 -26.43
N ALA A 344 -7.52 -7.23 -26.01
CA ALA A 344 -6.47 -6.72 -26.89
C ALA A 344 -5.52 -7.83 -27.40
N VAL A 345 -6.06 -8.99 -27.78
CA VAL A 345 -5.29 -9.97 -28.58
C VAL A 345 -5.02 -9.32 -29.95
N PRO A 346 -3.79 -9.38 -30.50
CA PRO A 346 -3.54 -8.85 -31.83
C PRO A 346 -4.37 -9.67 -32.82
N VAL A 347 -5.16 -8.99 -33.65
CA VAL A 347 -5.56 -9.57 -34.93
C VAL A 347 -4.23 -9.89 -35.63
N GLU A 348 -3.95 -11.19 -35.84
CA GLU A 348 -2.94 -11.60 -36.81
C GLU A 348 -3.30 -10.88 -38.11
N VAL A 349 -2.55 -9.83 -38.45
CA VAL A 349 -2.55 -9.30 -39.80
C VAL A 349 -1.92 -10.40 -40.62
N GLU A 350 -2.77 -11.24 -41.20
CA GLU A 350 -2.41 -12.24 -42.19
C GLU A 350 -1.53 -11.54 -43.24
N ALA A 351 -0.24 -11.82 -43.20
CA ALA A 351 0.70 -11.25 -44.15
C ALA A 351 0.24 -11.67 -45.55
N PRO A 352 0.10 -10.73 -46.51
CA PRO A 352 -0.34 -11.09 -47.85
C PRO A 352 0.65 -12.11 -48.42
N ALA A 353 0.10 -13.24 -48.87
CA ALA A 353 0.87 -14.35 -49.41
C ALA A 353 1.84 -13.87 -50.51
N PRO A 354 3.08 -14.41 -50.57
CA PRO A 354 4.03 -14.02 -51.59
C PRO A 354 3.46 -14.37 -52.98
N ALA A 355 3.41 -13.39 -53.86
CA ALA A 355 2.94 -13.55 -55.23
C ALA A 355 3.79 -14.60 -55.95
N THR A 356 3.18 -15.73 -56.29
CA THR A 356 3.77 -16.75 -57.15
C THR A 356 4.03 -16.16 -58.53
N THR A 357 5.31 -15.99 -58.88
CA THR A 357 5.78 -15.72 -60.24
C THR A 357 5.34 -16.87 -61.14
N LYS A 358 4.34 -16.62 -61.99
CA LYS A 358 3.99 -17.52 -63.10
C LYS A 358 5.12 -17.47 -64.13
N GLU A 359 5.84 -18.58 -64.26
CA GLU A 359 6.68 -18.87 -65.43
C GLU A 359 5.85 -18.77 -66.70
N ALA A 360 6.39 -18.06 -67.69
CA ALA A 360 5.81 -17.92 -69.02
C ALA A 360 6.06 -19.21 -69.84
N PRO A 361 5.04 -19.77 -70.52
CA PRO A 361 5.28 -20.83 -71.48
C PRO A 361 5.74 -20.18 -72.81
N ARG A 362 7.02 -20.31 -73.14
CA ARG A 362 7.49 -20.17 -74.52
C ARG A 362 7.72 -21.56 -75.10
N SER A 363 6.79 -21.98 -75.93
CA SER A 363 6.99 -23.10 -76.84
C SER A 363 6.69 -22.64 -78.26
N ILE A 364 7.45 -23.20 -79.22
CA ILE A 364 7.19 -23.32 -80.67
C ILE A 364 7.79 -22.16 -81.51
N LYS A 365 8.62 -22.34 -82.57
CA LYS A 365 8.94 -23.49 -83.46
C LYS A 365 10.31 -23.29 -84.18
N LEU A 366 11.00 -24.40 -84.44
CA LEU A 366 12.00 -24.64 -85.52
C LEU A 366 11.36 -24.40 -86.91
N PRO A 367 12.11 -24.11 -88.00
CA PRO A 367 13.30 -24.83 -88.50
C PRO A 367 14.64 -24.12 -88.29
#